data_AF-A0A1H7ZMM9-F1
#
_entry.id   AF-A0A1H7ZMM9-F1
#
_cell.length_a   1.000
_cell.length_b   1.000
_cell.length_c   1.000
_cell.angle_alpha   90.00
_cell.angle_beta   90.00
_cell.angle_gamma   90.00
#
_symmetry.space_group_name_H-M   'P 1'
#
loop_
_entity.id
_entity.type
_entity.pdbx_description
1 polymer ?
#
loop_
_entity_poly.entity_id
_entity_poly.type
_entity_poly.pdbx_seq_one_letter_code
_entity_poly.pdbx_strand_id
1 'polypeptide(L)'
;QGGIISPILANIYLHYVLDIWFIGKVKKECAGEAHLCRYADDFVCAFRYKRDAERFYHMLQKRLNKFGLALSLEKTNIISFSRFRKYENNSFEFLGFEMRWGTSRKGKDIIKRRTSRKKLRKSLKNFTKWCKENRNKRLRSLFSDLNAKLRGYYNYYGIIGNYESLNQFYRITKRILYKWLNRRSQRRSFNWQEFDKVLERYRILKPRIMEINQLEFEFS
;
A
#
# COMPACT_ATOMS: atom_id res chain seq x y z
N GLN A 1 -10.32 24.04 2.90
CA GLN A 1 -9.80 23.29 1.73
C GLN A 1 -10.85 22.26 1.33
N GLY A 2 -11.53 22.40 0.19
CA GLY A 2 -12.61 21.46 -0.18
C GLY A 2 -13.29 21.69 -1.53
N GLY A 3 -12.68 22.45 -2.45
CA GLY A 3 -13.20 22.58 -3.81
C GLY A 3 -12.92 21.31 -4.62
N ILE A 4 -13.94 20.78 -5.31
CA ILE A 4 -13.86 19.57 -6.16
C ILE A 4 -12.73 19.66 -7.21
N ILE A 5 -12.36 20.88 -7.61
CA ILE A 5 -11.34 21.18 -8.62
C ILE A 5 -9.90 21.09 -8.06
N SER A 6 -9.72 21.22 -6.74
CA SER A 6 -8.38 21.32 -6.11
C SER A 6 -7.45 20.12 -6.39
N PRO A 7 -7.90 18.85 -6.37
CA PRO A 7 -7.06 17.71 -6.70
C PRO A 7 -6.62 17.67 -8.17
N ILE A 8 -7.44 18.19 -9.07
CA ILE A 8 -7.13 18.27 -10.51
C ILE A 8 -6.04 19.32 -10.72
N LEU A 9 -6.21 20.51 -10.15
CA LEU A 9 -5.21 21.58 -10.26
C LEU A 9 -3.87 21.17 -9.66
N ALA A 10 -3.87 20.50 -8.50
CA ALA A 10 -2.63 19.99 -7.90
C ALA A 10 -1.92 18.98 -8.82
N ASN A 11 -2.67 18.09 -9.48
CA ASN A 11 -2.09 17.12 -10.42
C ASN A 11 -1.52 17.78 -11.68
N ILE A 12 -2.25 18.74 -12.27
CA ILE A 12 -1.78 19.52 -13.42
C ILE A 12 -0.50 20.27 -13.02
N TYR A 13 -0.50 20.89 -11.84
CA TYR A 13 0.64 21.64 -11.34
C TYR A 13 1.89 20.76 -11.21
N LEU A 14 1.78 19.62 -10.54
CA LEU A 14 2.89 18.67 -10.40
C LEU A 14 3.33 18.07 -11.73
N HIS A 15 2.43 17.92 -12.70
CA HIS A 15 2.79 17.49 -14.04
C HIS A 15 3.80 18.45 -14.70
N TYR A 16 3.57 19.77 -14.61
CA TYR A 16 4.51 20.75 -15.15
C TYR A 16 5.78 20.91 -14.30
N VAL A 17 5.62 20.98 -12.98
CA VAL A 17 6.74 21.27 -12.07
C VAL A 17 7.72 20.10 -11.97
N LEU A 18 7.19 18.87 -11.96
CA LEU A 18 7.94 17.64 -11.75
C LEU A 18 8.04 16.79 -13.01
N ASP A 19 6.94 16.30 -13.59
CA ASP A 19 7.00 15.26 -14.63
C ASP A 19 7.72 15.74 -15.90
N ILE A 20 7.27 16.87 -16.47
CA ILE A 20 7.85 17.44 -17.69
C ILE A 20 9.31 17.83 -17.45
N TRP A 21 9.62 18.41 -16.29
CA TRP A 21 10.98 18.78 -15.92
C TRP A 21 11.89 17.55 -15.77
N PHE A 22 11.38 16.47 -15.17
CA PHE A 22 12.12 15.23 -14.99
C PHE A 22 12.47 14.61 -16.34
N ILE A 23 11.50 14.47 -17.25
CA ILE A 23 11.71 13.87 -18.57
C ILE A 23 12.59 14.78 -19.45
N GLY A 24 12.29 16.08 -19.48
CA GLY A 24 12.92 17.03 -20.38
C GLY A 24 14.36 17.39 -20.00
N LYS A 25 14.69 17.37 -18.71
CA LYS A 25 15.99 17.79 -18.18
C LYS A 25 16.70 16.71 -17.37
N VAL A 26 16.09 16.28 -16.27
CA VAL A 26 16.78 15.41 -15.28
C VAL A 26 17.24 14.11 -15.93
N LYS A 27 16.34 13.40 -16.62
CA LYS A 27 16.65 12.10 -17.25
C LYS A 27 17.76 12.20 -18.29
N LYS A 28 17.87 13.34 -19.00
CA LYS A 28 18.92 13.57 -20.02
C LYS A 28 20.28 13.90 -19.43
N GLU A 29 20.30 14.52 -18.24
CA GLU A 29 21.52 14.92 -17.56
C GLU A 29 22.06 13.84 -16.60
N CYS A 30 21.31 12.76 -16.37
CA CYS A 30 21.75 11.61 -15.58
C CYS A 30 22.78 10.80 -16.37
N ALA A 31 23.81 10.29 -15.68
CA ALA A 31 24.81 9.43 -16.30
C ALA A 31 24.30 8.01 -16.56
N GLY A 32 23.25 7.59 -15.83
CA GLY A 32 22.60 6.28 -16.01
C GLY A 32 21.09 6.40 -16.08
N GLU A 33 20.42 5.25 -16.04
CA GLU A 33 18.96 5.18 -16.11
C GLU A 33 18.29 5.92 -14.93
N ALA A 34 17.19 6.59 -15.25
CA ALA A 34 16.38 7.34 -14.31
C ALA A 34 14.89 7.17 -14.64
N HIS A 35 14.10 6.87 -13.60
CA HIS A 35 12.66 6.62 -13.69
C HIS A 35 11.91 7.42 -12.64
N LEU A 36 10.74 7.91 -12.98
CA LEU A 36 9.81 8.60 -12.08
C LEU A 36 8.49 7.82 -12.06
N CYS A 37 8.03 7.46 -10.87
CA CYS A 37 6.69 6.95 -10.63
C CYS A 37 5.96 7.91 -9.71
N ARG A 38 4.82 8.45 -10.14
CA ARG A 38 4.03 9.43 -9.38
C ARG A 38 2.58 8.98 -9.25
N TYR A 39 1.99 9.24 -8.09
CA TYR A 39 0.58 9.06 -7.79
C TYR A 39 0.08 10.25 -6.96
N ALA A 40 -0.70 11.12 -7.59
CA ALA A 40 -1.05 12.43 -7.02
C ALA A 40 0.21 13.22 -6.61
N ASP A 41 0.35 13.48 -5.31
CA ASP A 41 1.46 14.19 -4.67
C ASP A 41 2.61 13.27 -4.20
N ASP A 42 2.39 11.96 -4.14
CA ASP A 42 3.39 10.96 -3.74
C ASP A 42 4.18 10.47 -4.97
N PHE A 43 5.51 10.44 -4.89
CA PHE A 43 6.35 9.96 -5.99
C PHE A 43 7.64 9.30 -5.53
N VAL A 44 8.15 8.40 -6.37
CA VAL A 44 9.45 7.74 -6.22
C VAL A 44 10.26 7.97 -7.49
N CYS A 45 11.49 8.43 -7.32
CA CYS A 45 12.47 8.51 -8.39
C CYS A 45 13.53 7.43 -8.19
N ALA A 46 13.75 6.58 -9.19
CA ALA A 46 14.80 5.59 -9.19
C ALA A 46 15.94 6.04 -10.11
N PHE A 47 17.17 5.81 -9.66
CA PHE A 47 18.39 6.17 -10.38
C PHE A 47 19.37 5.01 -10.34
N ARG A 48 20.07 4.76 -11.46
CA ARG A 48 21.14 3.76 -11.51
C ARG A 48 22.31 4.12 -10.60
N TYR A 49 22.66 5.40 -10.50
CA TYR A 49 23.81 5.89 -9.74
C TYR A 49 23.41 6.78 -8.57
N LYS A 50 24.05 6.57 -7.41
CA LYS A 50 23.83 7.37 -6.20
C LYS A 50 24.06 8.87 -6.42
N ARG A 51 25.11 9.22 -7.17
CA ARG A 51 25.45 10.61 -7.52
C ARG A 51 24.31 11.34 -8.24
N ASP A 52 23.58 10.64 -9.11
CA ASP A 52 22.45 11.21 -9.85
C ASP A 52 21.26 11.43 -8.92
N ALA A 53 20.99 10.49 -8.01
CA ALA A 53 19.95 10.64 -6.99
C ALA A 53 20.23 11.81 -6.05
N GLU A 54 21.47 11.95 -5.56
CA GLU A 54 21.89 13.05 -4.69
C GLU A 54 21.78 14.39 -5.43
N ARG A 55 22.28 14.47 -6.67
CA ARG A 55 22.16 15.67 -7.49
C ARG A 55 20.70 16.06 -7.73
N PHE A 56 19.86 15.10 -8.11
CA PHE A 56 18.43 15.32 -8.30
C PHE A 56 17.76 15.83 -7.02
N TYR A 57 18.08 15.24 -5.85
CA TYR A 57 17.50 15.66 -4.57
C TYR A 57 17.74 17.15 -4.29
N HIS A 58 18.97 17.64 -4.49
CA HIS A 58 19.30 19.05 -4.32
C HIS A 58 18.60 19.95 -5.36
N MET A 59 18.52 19.50 -6.62
CA MET A 59 17.84 20.23 -7.69
C MET A 59 16.33 20.31 -7.45
N LEU A 60 15.73 19.23 -6.98
CA LEU A 60 14.30 19.12 -6.70
C LEU A 60 13.87 20.12 -5.63
N GLN A 61 14.63 20.27 -4.55
CA GLN A 61 14.33 21.24 -3.50
C GLN A 61 14.31 22.67 -4.07
N LYS A 62 15.31 23.06 -4.86
CA LYS A 62 15.36 24.38 -5.52
C LYS A 62 14.22 24.55 -6.52
N ARG A 63 13.91 23.49 -7.27
CA ARG A 63 12.81 23.47 -8.25
C ARG A 63 11.49 23.72 -7.56
N LEU A 64 11.13 22.94 -6.55
CA LEU A 64 9.87 23.07 -5.81
C LEU A 64 9.74 24.45 -5.17
N ASN A 65 10.80 24.97 -4.54
CA ASN A 65 10.79 26.30 -3.93
C ASN A 65 10.49 27.42 -4.95
N LYS A 66 11.02 27.32 -6.18
CA LYS A 66 10.69 28.27 -7.26
C LYS A 66 9.19 28.31 -7.60
N PHE A 67 8.49 27.23 -7.33
CA PHE A 67 7.07 27.04 -7.54
C PHE A 67 6.27 27.15 -6.23
N GLY A 68 6.85 27.70 -5.17
CA GLY A 68 6.16 27.87 -3.88
C GLY A 68 5.79 26.57 -3.17
N LEU A 69 6.40 25.44 -3.56
CA LEU A 69 6.22 24.14 -2.94
C LEU A 69 7.41 23.81 -2.03
N ALA A 70 7.14 23.25 -0.86
CA ALA A 70 8.18 22.78 0.06
C ALA A 70 8.28 21.25 0.04
N LEU A 71 9.50 20.73 -0.06
CA LEU A 71 9.77 19.30 0.09
C LEU A 71 9.74 18.93 1.57
N SER A 72 9.04 17.85 1.91
CA SER A 72 9.02 17.30 3.26
C SER A 72 10.33 16.55 3.56
N LEU A 73 11.37 17.25 4.02
CA LEU A 73 12.69 16.66 4.33
C LEU A 73 12.61 15.44 5.26
N GLU A 74 11.68 15.41 6.21
CA GLU A 74 11.48 14.28 7.12
C GLU A 74 10.96 13.00 6.43
N LYS A 75 10.32 13.14 5.26
CA LYS A 75 9.70 12.03 4.54
C LYS A 75 10.53 11.58 3.34
N THR A 76 11.32 12.48 2.77
CA THR A 76 12.11 12.19 1.58
C THR A 76 13.47 11.62 1.97
N ASN A 77 13.72 10.38 1.60
CA ASN A 77 14.97 9.68 1.89
C ASN A 77 15.56 9.06 0.62
N ILE A 78 16.89 9.06 0.51
CA ILE A 78 17.59 8.30 -0.53
C ILE A 78 17.89 6.91 0.04
N ILE A 79 17.40 5.87 -0.65
CA ILE A 79 17.53 4.47 -0.22
C ILE A 79 18.29 3.69 -1.29
N SER A 80 19.29 2.91 -0.87
CA SER A 80 19.94 1.95 -1.76
C SER A 80 18.99 0.79 -2.04
N PHE A 81 18.55 0.65 -3.29
CA PHE A 81 17.56 -0.36 -3.68
C PHE A 81 18.08 -1.17 -4.87
N SER A 82 18.81 -2.25 -4.60
CA SER A 82 19.48 -3.07 -5.62
C SER A 82 19.21 -4.56 -5.46
N ARG A 83 18.97 -5.26 -6.58
CA ARG A 83 18.79 -6.73 -6.61
C ARG A 83 20.00 -7.48 -6.07
N PHE A 84 21.20 -6.91 -6.22
CA PHE A 84 22.45 -7.52 -5.74
C PHE A 84 22.61 -7.43 -4.22
N ARG A 85 21.81 -6.61 -3.55
CA ARG A 85 21.80 -6.41 -2.10
C ARG A 85 20.48 -6.86 -1.47
N LYS A 86 19.79 -7.82 -2.08
CA LYS A 86 18.48 -8.32 -1.63
C LYS A 86 18.45 -8.95 -0.24
N TYR A 87 19.62 -9.27 0.33
CA TYR A 87 19.75 -9.79 1.71
C TYR A 87 20.06 -8.69 2.73
N GLU A 88 20.45 -7.50 2.27
CA GLU A 88 20.39 -6.30 3.10
C GLU A 88 18.90 -5.96 3.24
N ASN A 89 18.43 -5.70 4.46
CA ASN A 89 17.01 -5.48 4.79
C ASN A 89 16.50 -4.11 4.28
N ASN A 90 16.89 -3.74 3.06
CA ASN A 90 16.57 -2.51 2.38
C ASN A 90 15.18 -2.64 1.75
N SER A 91 14.32 -1.70 2.11
CA SER A 91 12.96 -1.60 1.60
C SER A 91 12.51 -0.15 1.64
N PHE A 92 11.51 0.20 0.85
CA PHE A 92 10.87 1.51 0.92
C PHE A 92 9.36 1.35 0.91
N GLU A 93 8.65 2.31 1.51
CA GLU A 93 7.19 2.33 1.48
C GLU A 93 6.70 3.26 0.36
N PHE A 94 5.76 2.77 -0.46
CA PHE A 94 5.08 3.56 -1.49
C PHE A 94 3.64 3.07 -1.62
N LEU A 95 2.67 4.00 -1.68
CA LEU A 95 1.23 3.69 -1.81
C LEU A 95 0.68 2.68 -0.77
N GLY A 96 1.28 2.68 0.41
CA GLY A 96 0.90 1.79 1.51
C GLY A 96 1.42 0.36 1.39
N PHE A 97 2.30 0.09 0.43
CA PHE A 97 3.07 -1.13 0.30
C PHE A 97 4.51 -0.89 0.70
N GLU A 98 5.13 -1.90 1.30
CA GLU A 98 6.57 -1.97 1.45
C GLU A 98 7.12 -2.79 0.27
N MET A 99 8.02 -2.17 -0.48
CA MET A 99 8.70 -2.69 -1.66
C MET A 99 10.08 -3.22 -1.25
N ARG A 100 10.40 -4.45 -1.63
CA ARG A 100 11.69 -5.09 -1.32
C ARG A 100 12.10 -6.06 -2.42
N TRP A 101 13.40 -6.19 -2.65
CA TRP A 101 13.90 -7.26 -3.51
C TRP A 101 13.70 -8.63 -2.86
N GLY A 102 13.50 -9.63 -3.69
CA GLY A 102 13.51 -11.03 -3.27
C GLY A 102 13.38 -11.96 -4.46
N THR A 103 13.40 -13.26 -4.19
CA THR A 103 13.41 -14.28 -5.25
C THR A 103 12.00 -14.81 -5.52
N SER A 104 11.62 -14.89 -6.78
CA SER A 104 10.40 -15.56 -7.24
C SER A 104 10.48 -17.07 -7.03
N ARG A 105 9.35 -17.77 -7.17
CA ARG A 105 9.34 -19.25 -7.11
C ARG A 105 10.20 -19.90 -8.22
N LYS A 106 10.42 -19.19 -9.33
CA LYS A 106 11.24 -19.65 -10.46
C LYS A 106 12.71 -19.19 -10.37
N GLY A 107 13.17 -18.73 -9.20
CA GLY A 107 14.56 -18.28 -9.00
C GLY A 107 14.91 -16.89 -9.53
N LYS A 108 14.00 -16.21 -10.26
CA LYS A 108 14.23 -14.85 -10.77
C LYS A 108 14.12 -13.79 -9.67
N ASP A 109 14.99 -12.79 -9.71
CA ASP A 109 14.91 -11.61 -8.83
C ASP A 109 13.71 -10.75 -9.22
N ILE A 110 12.88 -10.44 -8.23
CA ILE A 110 11.66 -9.64 -8.39
C ILE A 110 11.49 -8.66 -7.24
N ILE A 111 10.74 -7.60 -7.49
CA ILE A 111 10.26 -6.72 -6.42
C ILE A 111 9.03 -7.38 -5.79
N LYS A 112 9.18 -7.80 -4.53
CA LYS A 112 8.07 -8.27 -3.70
C LYS A 112 7.42 -7.08 -3.01
N ARG A 113 6.09 -7.14 -2.93
CA ARG A 113 5.24 -6.10 -2.35
C ARG A 113 4.54 -6.70 -1.15
N ARG A 114 4.67 -6.07 0.01
CA ARG A 114 3.84 -6.42 1.17
C ARG A 114 3.05 -5.22 1.64
N THR A 115 1.92 -5.44 2.28
CA THR A 115 1.19 -4.34 2.94
C THR A 115 2.12 -3.75 3.99
N SER A 116 2.35 -2.44 3.96
CA SER A 116 3.19 -1.78 4.95
C SER A 116 2.70 -2.09 6.36
N ARG A 117 3.62 -2.29 7.30
CA ARG A 117 3.27 -2.66 8.69
C ARG A 117 2.37 -1.60 9.32
N LYS A 118 2.64 -0.32 9.02
CA LYS A 118 1.83 0.81 9.49
C LYS A 118 0.40 0.74 8.98
N LYS A 119 0.18 0.46 7.68
CA LYS A 119 -1.17 0.37 7.10
C LYS A 119 -1.89 -0.89 7.55
N LEU A 120 -1.20 -2.03 7.70
CA LEU A 120 -1.80 -3.25 8.24
C LEU A 120 -2.30 -3.02 9.67
N ARG A 121 -1.45 -2.46 10.55
CA ARG A 121 -1.83 -2.11 11.93
C ARG A 121 -3.01 -1.14 11.97
N LYS A 122 -2.98 -0.08 11.14
CA LYS A 122 -4.09 0.89 11.04
C LYS A 122 -5.40 0.20 10.61
N SER A 123 -5.33 -0.68 9.61
CA SER A 123 -6.50 -1.43 9.11
C SER A 123 -7.08 -2.35 10.18
N LEU A 124 -6.24 -3.07 10.93
CA LEU A 124 -6.68 -3.93 12.03
C LEU A 124 -7.27 -3.12 13.20
N LYS A 125 -6.69 -1.95 13.51
CA LYS A 125 -7.23 -1.03 14.54
C LYS A 125 -8.62 -0.55 14.14
N ASN A 126 -8.78 -0.10 12.89
CA ASN A 126 -10.06 0.34 12.34
C ASN A 126 -11.10 -0.80 12.34
N PHE A 127 -10.68 -2.00 11.92
CA PHE A 127 -11.54 -3.18 11.94
C PHE A 127 -11.98 -3.54 13.36
N THR A 128 -11.06 -3.48 14.33
CA THR A 128 -11.37 -3.72 15.75
C THR A 128 -12.38 -2.72 16.28
N LYS A 129 -12.20 -1.42 15.98
CA LYS A 129 -13.16 -0.36 16.35
C LYS A 129 -14.53 -0.65 15.76
N TRP A 130 -14.60 -0.94 14.45
CA TRP A 130 -15.84 -1.28 13.77
C TRP A 130 -16.53 -2.50 14.41
N CYS A 131 -15.79 -3.59 14.70
CA CYS A 131 -16.36 -4.76 15.37
C CYS A 131 -16.95 -4.42 16.74
N LYS A 132 -16.29 -3.57 17.54
CA LYS A 132 -16.80 -3.13 18.85
C LYS A 132 -18.15 -2.40 18.71
N GLU A 133 -18.23 -1.48 17.77
CA GLU A 133 -19.41 -0.64 17.53
C GLU A 133 -20.58 -1.44 16.93
N ASN A 134 -20.27 -2.45 16.11
CA ASN A 134 -21.27 -3.16 15.31
C ASN A 134 -21.64 -4.54 15.90
N ARG A 135 -21.02 -4.98 16.99
CA ARG A 135 -21.24 -6.32 17.58
C ARG A 135 -22.70 -6.63 17.89
N ASN A 136 -23.51 -5.62 18.21
CA ASN A 136 -24.92 -5.81 18.58
C ASN A 136 -25.86 -5.90 17.37
N LYS A 137 -25.37 -5.70 16.14
CA LYS A 137 -26.19 -5.83 14.92
C LYS A 137 -26.69 -7.27 14.72
N ARG A 138 -27.81 -7.40 14.00
CA ARG A 138 -28.27 -8.69 13.47
C ARG A 138 -27.18 -9.29 12.57
N LEU A 139 -26.92 -10.60 12.72
CA LEU A 139 -25.82 -11.29 12.03
C LEU A 139 -25.84 -11.07 10.52
N ARG A 140 -27.01 -11.15 9.88
CA ARG A 140 -27.15 -10.93 8.42
C ARG A 140 -26.61 -9.56 7.98
N SER A 141 -26.97 -8.48 8.68
CA SER A 141 -26.47 -7.14 8.37
C SER A 141 -24.98 -7.02 8.67
N LEU A 142 -24.53 -7.52 9.82
CA LEU A 142 -23.12 -7.49 10.21
C LEU A 142 -22.22 -8.20 9.18
N PHE A 143 -22.62 -9.37 8.71
CA PHE A 143 -21.83 -10.14 7.75
C PHE A 143 -21.89 -9.58 6.33
N SER A 144 -22.98 -8.91 5.95
CA SER A 144 -23.03 -8.10 4.73
C SER A 144 -22.01 -6.96 4.78
N ASP A 145 -22.00 -6.20 5.88
CA ASP A 145 -21.03 -5.11 6.11
C ASP A 145 -19.59 -5.64 6.14
N LEU A 146 -19.37 -6.80 6.78
CA LEU A 146 -18.07 -7.49 6.81
C LEU A 146 -17.58 -7.79 5.40
N ASN A 147 -18.42 -8.38 4.56
CA ASN A 147 -18.06 -8.71 3.19
C ASN A 147 -17.73 -7.47 2.37
N ALA A 148 -18.47 -6.37 2.54
CA ALA A 148 -18.14 -5.10 1.89
C ALA A 148 -16.74 -4.60 2.32
N LYS A 149 -16.40 -4.68 3.61
CA LYS A 149 -15.09 -4.28 4.13
C LYS A 149 -13.95 -5.16 3.63
N LEU A 150 -14.13 -6.49 3.67
CA LEU A 150 -13.14 -7.43 3.17
C LEU A 150 -12.92 -7.24 1.66
N ARG A 151 -14.01 -7.06 0.90
CA ARG A 151 -13.93 -6.76 -0.54
C ARG A 151 -13.12 -5.50 -0.80
N GLY A 152 -13.41 -4.40 -0.11
CA GLY A 152 -12.65 -3.15 -0.27
C GLY A 152 -11.16 -3.33 0.06
N TYR A 153 -10.85 -4.06 1.12
CA TYR A 153 -9.46 -4.37 1.49
C TYR A 153 -8.76 -5.20 0.40
N TYR A 154 -9.41 -6.24 -0.12
CA TYR A 154 -8.86 -7.09 -1.18
C TYR A 154 -8.77 -6.36 -2.52
N ASN A 155 -9.69 -5.47 -2.85
CA ASN A 155 -9.61 -4.68 -4.08
C ASN A 155 -8.36 -3.77 -4.09
N TYR A 156 -7.97 -3.22 -2.95
CA TYR A 156 -6.79 -2.35 -2.86
C TYR A 156 -5.50 -3.15 -2.66
N TYR A 157 -5.46 -4.04 -1.68
CA TYR A 157 -4.25 -4.78 -1.30
C TYR A 157 -4.07 -6.10 -2.07
N GLY A 158 -5.05 -6.51 -2.87
CA GLY A 158 -5.04 -7.75 -3.66
C GLY A 158 -4.11 -7.69 -4.86
N ILE A 159 -2.84 -7.39 -4.65
CA ILE A 159 -1.83 -7.31 -5.71
C ILE A 159 -0.89 -8.51 -5.68
N ILE A 160 -0.30 -8.84 -6.82
CA ILE A 160 0.64 -9.95 -6.98
C ILE A 160 1.80 -9.78 -5.98
N GLY A 161 2.12 -10.86 -5.28
CA GLY A 161 3.17 -10.88 -4.25
C GLY A 161 2.73 -10.49 -2.83
N ASN A 162 1.50 -9.99 -2.64
CA ASN A 162 1.00 -9.54 -1.33
C ASN A 162 0.04 -10.53 -0.62
N TYR A 163 -0.17 -11.72 -1.17
CA TYR A 163 -1.15 -12.70 -0.63
C TYR A 163 -0.94 -13.01 0.86
N GLU A 164 0.32 -13.13 1.30
CA GLU A 164 0.66 -13.40 2.70
C GLU A 164 0.17 -12.30 3.65
N SER A 165 0.23 -11.04 3.26
CA SER A 165 -0.33 -9.95 4.08
C SER A 165 -1.86 -9.98 4.09
N LEU A 166 -2.49 -10.36 2.98
CA LEU A 166 -3.95 -10.52 2.92
C LEU A 166 -4.42 -11.66 3.83
N ASN A 167 -3.72 -12.79 3.80
CA ASN A 167 -4.01 -13.94 4.65
C ASN A 167 -3.78 -13.61 6.13
N GLN A 168 -2.70 -12.89 6.45
CA GLN A 168 -2.46 -12.38 7.80
C GLN A 168 -3.60 -11.48 8.27
N PHE A 169 -4.02 -10.51 7.44
CA PHE A 169 -5.15 -9.65 7.75
C PHE A 169 -6.43 -10.46 7.99
N TYR A 170 -6.76 -11.40 7.11
CA TYR A 170 -7.93 -12.26 7.24
C TYR A 170 -7.90 -13.11 8.53
N ARG A 171 -6.77 -13.76 8.84
CA ARG A 171 -6.63 -14.55 10.08
C ARG A 171 -6.84 -13.71 11.34
N ILE A 172 -6.26 -12.50 11.37
CA ILE A 172 -6.38 -11.62 12.54
C ILE A 172 -7.79 -11.04 12.63
N THR A 173 -8.40 -10.60 11.53
CA THR A 173 -9.78 -10.09 11.53
C THR A 173 -10.78 -11.18 11.91
N LYS A 174 -10.61 -12.43 11.46
CA LYS A 174 -11.39 -13.59 11.91
C LYS A 174 -11.33 -13.74 13.44
N ARG A 175 -10.14 -13.65 14.05
CA ARG A 175 -9.95 -13.71 15.51
C ARG A 175 -10.57 -12.52 16.25
N ILE A 176 -10.43 -11.30 15.71
CA ILE A 176 -11.06 -10.10 16.27
C ILE A 176 -12.58 -10.25 16.26
N LEU A 177 -13.15 -10.71 15.15
CA LEU A 177 -14.59 -10.89 15.00
C LEU A 177 -15.12 -11.96 15.97
N TYR A 178 -14.46 -13.12 16.05
CA TYR A 178 -14.77 -14.17 17.02
C TYR A 178 -14.81 -13.61 18.45
N LYS A 179 -13.74 -12.89 18.84
CA LYS A 179 -13.62 -12.27 20.17
C LYS A 179 -14.78 -11.31 20.48
N TRP A 180 -15.16 -10.44 19.54
CA TRP A 180 -16.20 -9.44 19.82
C TRP A 180 -17.62 -9.98 19.72
N LEU A 181 -17.87 -10.99 18.90
CA LEU A 181 -19.18 -11.64 18.83
C LEU A 181 -19.49 -12.50 20.06
N ASN A 182 -18.47 -13.07 20.68
CA ASN A 182 -18.59 -13.79 21.96
C ASN A 182 -18.66 -12.86 23.18
N ARG A 183 -18.62 -11.54 22.99
CA ARG A 183 -18.78 -10.54 24.06
C ARG A 183 -20.13 -9.84 24.02
N ARG A 184 -21.11 -10.44 23.35
CA ARG A 184 -22.48 -9.92 23.27
C ARG A 184 -23.28 -10.50 24.44
N SER A 185 -23.82 -9.63 25.29
CA SER A 185 -24.72 -10.06 26.35
C SER A 185 -25.98 -10.71 25.78
N GLN A 186 -26.55 -11.68 26.51
CA GLN A 186 -27.82 -12.36 26.16
C GLN A 186 -27.80 -13.09 24.80
N ARG A 187 -26.62 -13.45 24.28
CA ARG A 187 -26.47 -14.23 23.04
C ARG A 187 -25.58 -15.43 23.28
N ARG A 188 -25.89 -16.56 22.65
CA ARG A 188 -25.04 -17.76 22.69
C ARG A 188 -23.66 -17.45 22.11
N SER A 189 -22.63 -17.80 22.86
CA SER A 189 -21.24 -17.78 22.42
C SER A 189 -20.98 -18.90 21.43
N PHE A 190 -20.11 -18.63 20.47
CA PHE A 190 -19.63 -19.62 19.52
C PHE A 190 -18.37 -20.29 20.04
N ASN A 191 -18.23 -21.60 19.85
CA ASN A 191 -16.91 -22.20 19.72
C ASN A 191 -16.35 -21.98 18.29
N TRP A 192 -15.10 -22.35 18.03
CA TRP A 192 -14.48 -22.15 16.72
C TRP A 192 -15.18 -22.91 15.58
N GLN A 193 -15.66 -24.13 15.83
CA GLN A 193 -16.33 -24.94 14.81
C GLN A 193 -17.69 -24.32 14.43
N GLU A 194 -18.48 -23.90 15.40
CA GLU A 194 -19.74 -23.18 15.19
C GLU A 194 -19.50 -21.85 14.47
N PHE A 195 -18.46 -21.11 14.86
CA PHE A 195 -18.12 -19.85 14.22
C PHE A 195 -17.72 -20.04 12.76
N ASP A 196 -16.95 -21.08 12.44
CA ASP A 196 -16.54 -21.39 11.08
C ASP A 196 -17.74 -21.77 10.19
N LYS A 197 -18.67 -22.58 10.71
CA LYS A 197 -19.95 -22.86 10.03
C LYS A 197 -20.77 -21.58 9.76
N VAL A 198 -20.73 -20.62 10.68
CA VAL A 198 -21.38 -19.31 10.48
C VAL A 198 -20.68 -18.52 9.37
N LEU A 199 -19.35 -18.47 9.34
CA LEU A 199 -18.61 -17.79 8.27
C LEU A 199 -18.89 -18.40 6.89
N GLU A 200 -19.01 -19.73 6.82
CA GLU A 200 -19.39 -20.46 5.61
C GLU A 200 -20.82 -20.14 5.18
N ARG A 201 -21.78 -20.19 6.11
CA ARG A 201 -23.20 -19.86 5.86
C ARG A 201 -23.35 -18.46 5.26
N TYR A 202 -22.61 -17.48 5.77
CA TYR A 202 -22.65 -16.10 5.27
C TYR A 202 -21.65 -15.83 4.12
N ARG A 203 -20.99 -16.87 3.60
CA ARG A 203 -20.06 -16.80 2.45
C ARG A 203 -19.02 -15.70 2.62
N ILE A 204 -18.32 -15.70 3.75
CA ILE A 204 -17.32 -14.67 4.03
C ILE A 204 -16.18 -14.72 3.02
N LEU A 205 -15.89 -13.57 2.42
CA LEU A 205 -14.85 -13.45 1.41
C LEU A 205 -13.49 -13.86 1.98
N LYS A 206 -12.82 -14.75 1.26
CA LYS A 206 -11.44 -15.16 1.54
C LYS A 206 -10.44 -14.25 0.81
N PRO A 207 -9.20 -14.16 1.30
CA PRO A 207 -8.11 -13.48 0.60
C PRO A 207 -8.01 -13.91 -0.86
N ARG A 208 -7.87 -12.95 -1.76
CA ARG A 208 -7.68 -13.18 -3.19
C ARG A 208 -6.80 -12.10 -3.80
N ILE A 209 -6.02 -12.48 -4.79
CA ILE A 209 -5.34 -11.52 -5.66
C ILE A 209 -6.35 -11.01 -6.69
N MET A 210 -6.40 -9.70 -6.85
CA MET A 210 -7.29 -8.95 -7.73
C MET A 210 -6.55 -8.35 -8.94
N GLU A 211 -5.24 -8.15 -8.83
CA GLU A 211 -4.38 -7.69 -9.93
C GLU A 211 -4.23 -8.82 -10.96
N ILE A 212 -4.65 -8.53 -12.21
CA ILE A 212 -4.61 -9.49 -13.33
C ILE A 212 -3.27 -9.37 -14.10
N ASN A 213 -2.71 -8.17 -14.19
CA ASN A 213 -1.43 -7.91 -14.85
C ASN A 213 -0.45 -7.30 -13.85
N GLN A 214 0.73 -7.89 -13.73
CA GLN A 214 1.81 -7.32 -12.94
C GLN A 214 2.24 -6.03 -13.63
N LEU A 215 2.08 -4.88 -12.98
CA LEU A 215 2.83 -3.68 -13.39
C LEU A 215 4.31 -4.03 -13.25
N GLU A 216 4.95 -4.39 -14.35
CA GLU A 216 6.39 -4.56 -14.43
C GLU A 216 7.00 -3.17 -14.26
N PHE A 217 7.45 -2.90 -13.05
CA PHE A 217 8.45 -1.86 -12.86
C PHE A 217 9.75 -2.41 -13.44
N GLU A 218 9.91 -2.29 -14.75
CA GLU A 218 11.19 -2.54 -15.42
C GLU A 218 12.18 -1.47 -14.95
N PHE A 219 12.83 -1.77 -13.83
CA PHE A 219 14.12 -1.19 -13.51
C PHE A 219 15.15 -2.14 -14.12
N SER A 220 15.52 -1.87 -15.38
CA SER A 220 16.58 -2.58 -16.11
C SER A 220 17.95 -2.41 -15.44
#